data_AF-A0A935B2T3-F1
#
_entry.id   AF-A0A935B2T3-F1
#
_cell.length_a   1.000
_cell.length_b   1.000
_cell.length_c   1.000
_cell.angle_alpha   90.00
_cell.angle_beta   90.00
_cell.angle_gamma   90.00
#
_symmetry.space_group_name_H-M   'P 1'
#
loop_
_entity.id
_entity.type
_entity.pdbx_description
1 polymer ?
#
loop_
_entity_poly.entity_id
_entity_poly.type
_entity_poly.pdbx_seq_one_letter_code
_entity_poly.pdbx_strand_id
1 'polypeptide(L)' 'MIGVGRTKLYELIASGDVEAVKLGKSTRIITASLHRLIRRQHEPE' A
#
# COMPACT_ATOMS: atom_id res chain seq x y z
N MET A 1 0.81 -5.60 12.41
CA MET A 1 1.33 -4.99 11.16
C MET A 1 0.97 -5.91 10.02
N ILE A 2 0.54 -5.39 8.87
CA ILE A 2 0.08 -6.07 7.63
C ILE A 2 1.12 -7.01 6.96
N GLY A 3 2.09 -7.56 7.71
CA GLY A 3 3.17 -8.42 7.18
C GLY A 3 4.23 -7.69 6.34
N VAL A 4 4.01 -6.42 5.98
CA VAL A 4 4.91 -5.62 5.14
C VAL A 4 5.86 -4.77 5.99
N GLY A 5 7.16 -4.85 5.71
CA GLY A 5 8.18 -3.99 6.30
C GLY A 5 8.07 -2.53 5.85
N ARG A 6 8.51 -1.58 6.68
CA ARG A 6 8.39 -0.14 6.40
C ARG A 6 9.06 0.29 5.10
N THR A 7 10.27 -0.22 4.83
CA THR A 7 11.01 0.08 3.60
C THR A 7 10.18 -0.31 2.39
N LYS A 8 9.65 -1.53 2.38
CA LYS A 8 8.81 -2.03 1.28
C LYS A 8 7.52 -1.23 1.14
N LEU A 9 6.89 -0.85 2.25
CA LEU A 9 5.71 0.02 2.21
C LEU A 9 6.00 1.36 1.54
N TYR A 10 7.15 1.98 1.85
CA TYR A 10 7.54 3.23 1.21
C TYR A 10 7.90 3.06 -0.26
N GLU A 11 8.55 1.96 -0.65
CA GLU A 11 8.78 1.63 -2.07
C GLU A 11 7.45 1.52 -2.83
N LEU A 12 6.46 0.83 -2.27
CA LEU A 12 5.13 0.67 -2.87
C LEU A 12 4.36 1.99 -2.96
N ILE A 13 4.58 2.90 -2.02
CA ILE A 13 4.03 4.26 -2.10
C ILE A 13 4.74 5.06 -3.21
N ALA A 14 6.06 4.94 -3.31
CA ALA A 14 6.84 5.63 -4.33
C ALA A 14 6.55 5.11 -5.75
N SER A 15 6.26 3.81 -5.91
CA SER A 15 5.85 3.22 -7.20
C SER A 15 4.40 3.54 -7.58
N GLY A 16 3.59 4.04 -6.65
CA GLY A 16 2.16 4.25 -6.85
C GLY A 16 1.30 2.98 -6.72
N ASP A 17 1.90 1.85 -6.34
CA ASP A 17 1.16 0.60 -6.09
C ASP A 17 0.26 0.70 -4.86
N VAL A 18 0.66 1.50 -3.87
CA VAL A 18 -0.11 1.80 -2.66
C VAL A 18 -0.27 3.30 -2.54
N GLU A 19 -1.52 3.74 -2.54
CA GLU A 19 -1.85 5.15 -2.36
C GLU A 19 -1.89 5.52 -0.87
N ALA A 20 -1.31 6.67 -0.52
CA ALA A 20 -1.28 7.17 0.84
C ALA A 20 -1.63 8.67 0.90
N VAL A 21 -2.33 9.07 1.96
CA VAL A 21 -2.72 10.46 2.22
C VAL A 21 -2.24 10.90 3.60
N LYS A 22 -1.86 12.17 3.72
CA LYS A 22 -1.53 12.80 5.01
C LYS A 22 -2.82 13.33 5.65
N LEU A 23 -3.09 12.90 6.88
CA LEU A 23 -4.16 13.42 7.73
C LEU A 23 -3.50 14.01 8.99
N GLY A 24 -3.29 15.32 8.97
CA GLY A 24 -2.50 16.03 9.99
C GLY A 24 -1.08 15.46 10.08
N LYS A 25 -0.66 15.06 11.29
CA LYS A 25 0.66 14.44 11.52
C LYS A 25 0.75 12.98 11.08
N SER A 26 -0.37 12.37 10.71
CA SER A 26 -0.46 10.94 10.46
C SER A 26 -0.56 10.63 8.97
N THR A 27 0.06 9.54 8.52
CA THR A 27 -0.12 9.01 7.16
C THR A 27 -1.18 7.91 7.22
N ARG A 28 -2.09 7.88 6.25
CA ARG A 28 -3.13 6.86 6.08
C ARG A 28 -2.97 6.20 4.72
N ILE A 29 -3.19 4.89 4.66
CA ILE A 29 -3.19 4.13 3.42
C ILE A 29 -4.62 4.10 2.89
N ILE A 30 -4.81 4.33 1.59
CA ILE A 30 -6.10 4.18 0.94
C ILE A 30 -6.40 2.68 0.81
N THR A 31 -7.41 2.19 1.52
CA THR A 31 -7.73 0.75 1.55
C THR A 31 -8.02 0.17 0.15
N ALA A 32 -8.62 0.96 -0.74
CA ALA A 32 -8.92 0.52 -2.10
C ALA A 32 -7.65 0.18 -2.91
N SER A 33 -6.58 0.99 -2.80
CA SER A 33 -5.32 0.71 -3.50
C SER A 33 -4.63 -0.53 -2.93
N LEU A 34 -4.67 -0.71 -1.60
CA LEU A 34 -4.16 -1.91 -0.95
C LEU A 34 -4.90 -3.18 -1.40
N HIS A 35 -6.24 -3.15 -1.50
CA HIS A 35 -7.01 -4.29 -2.01
C HIS A 35 -6.68 -4.60 -3.47
N ARG A 36 -6.48 -3.60 -4.33
CA ARG A 36 -6.04 -3.82 -5.72
C ARG A 36 -4.68 -4.50 -5.77
N LEU A 37 -3.72 -4.06 -4.94
CA LEU A 37 -2.40 -4.68 -4.86
C LEU A 37 -2.51 -6.16 -4.46
N ILE A 38 -3.26 -6.48 -3.41
CA ILE A 38 -3.44 -7.86 -2.93
C ILE A 38 -4.08 -8.72 -4.01
N ARG A 39 -5.12 -8.20 -4.69
CA ARG A 39 -5.79 -8.92 -5.77
C ARG A 39 -4.83 -9.26 -6.92
N ARG A 40 -3.99 -8.32 -7.36
CA ARG A 40 -2.97 -8.57 -8.40
C ARG A 40 -1.95 -9.64 -8.00
N GLN A 41 -1.63 -9.76 -6.71
CA GLN A 41 -0.69 -10.77 -6.20
C GLN A 41 -1.34 -12.16 -6.00
N HIS A 42 -2.67 -12.21 -5.90
CA HIS A 42 -3.43 -13.43 -5.68
C HIS A 42 -4.12 -13.98 -6.93
N GLU A 43 -4.25 -13.21 -8.00
CA GLU A 43 -4.63 -13.75 -9.32
C GLU A 43 -3.42 -14.53 -9.86
N PRO A 44 -3.51 -15.87 -9.98
CA PRO A 44 -2.51 -16.62 -10.71
C PRO A 44 -2.66 -16.28 -12.20
N GLU A 45 -1.55 -16.06 -12.90
CA GLU A 45 -1.54 -16.10 -14.36
C GLU A 45 -1.88 -17.51 -14.86
#